data_AF-A0A321LDL9-F1
#
_entry.id   AF-A0A321LDL9-F1
#
_cell.length_a   1.000
_cell.length_b   1.000
_cell.length_c   1.000
_cell.angle_alpha   90.00
_cell.angle_beta   90.00
_cell.angle_gamma   90.00
#
_symmetry.space_group_name_H-M   'P 1'
#
loop_
_entity.id
_entity.type
_entity.pdbx_description
1 polymer ?
#
loop_
_entity_poly.entity_id
_entity_poly.type
_entity_poly.pdbx_seq_one_letter_code
_entity_poly.pdbx_strand_id
1 'polypeptide(L)'
;MATRFPIPVAGFSTAALIEQDDQSDPALAWREVFTAEDAGSIWRLLSTLVENELGDASFDLDRITQDLFLELIATNRPQFYIKAGFTHAMIEAELRVLCTQRYSILATQACL
;
A
#
# COMPACT_ATOMS: atom_id res chain seq x y z
N MET A 1 -32.11 51.79 -27.40
CA MET A 1 -30.93 51.71 -26.49
C MET A 1 -30.92 50.29 -25.93
N ALA A 2 -30.14 49.38 -26.51
CA ALA A 2 -28.88 48.82 -25.97
C ALA A 2 -29.12 48.08 -24.61
N THR A 3 -28.88 46.78 -24.40
CA THR A 3 -27.82 45.83 -24.83
C THR A 3 -28.30 44.40 -24.46
N ARG A 4 -28.39 43.40 -25.36
CA ARG A 4 -27.46 42.25 -25.56
C ARG A 4 -26.93 41.67 -24.22
N PHE A 5 -27.18 40.42 -23.83
CA PHE A 5 -26.51 39.20 -24.32
C PHE A 5 -27.30 37.92 -23.98
N PRO A 6 -27.28 36.90 -24.86
CA PRO A 6 -27.77 35.54 -24.58
C PRO A 6 -26.72 34.71 -23.82
N ILE A 7 -27.13 33.94 -22.81
CA ILE A 7 -26.29 32.90 -22.21
C ILE A 7 -26.64 31.57 -22.90
N PRO A 8 -25.70 30.95 -23.64
CA PRO A 8 -25.91 29.66 -24.27
C PRO A 8 -25.70 28.48 -23.31
N VAL A 9 -26.24 27.36 -23.77
CA VAL A 9 -26.21 25.99 -23.26
C VAL A 9 -24.88 25.56 -22.62
N ALA A 10 -24.98 24.96 -21.43
CA ALA A 10 -24.10 23.87 -20.97
C ALA A 10 -24.79 23.18 -19.79
N GLY A 11 -25.43 22.04 -20.05
CA GLY A 11 -25.73 21.06 -19.01
C GLY A 11 -24.40 20.52 -18.50
N PHE A 12 -23.84 21.17 -17.49
CA PHE A 12 -22.64 20.72 -16.81
C PHE A 12 -23.06 19.65 -15.79
N SER A 13 -22.78 18.39 -16.11
CA SER A 13 -22.82 17.27 -15.18
C SER A 13 -21.98 17.62 -13.96
N THR A 14 -22.64 17.95 -12.85
CA THR A 14 -21.99 18.33 -11.59
C THR A 14 -22.56 17.49 -10.45
N ALA A 15 -22.43 16.17 -10.61
CA ALA A 15 -22.55 15.22 -9.51
C ALA A 15 -21.21 14.48 -9.30
N ALA A 16 -20.10 15.18 -9.57
CA ALA A 16 -18.80 14.81 -9.04
C ALA A 16 -18.64 15.54 -7.71
N LEU A 17 -18.68 14.82 -6.57
CA LEU A 17 -18.05 15.26 -5.31
C LEU A 17 -18.12 14.23 -4.15
N ILE A 18 -18.22 12.93 -4.42
CA ILE A 18 -17.99 11.91 -3.38
C ILE A 18 -17.30 10.71 -4.00
N GLU A 19 -15.99 10.85 -4.19
CA GLU A 19 -14.98 9.81 -3.96
C GLU A 19 -13.63 10.55 -3.94
N GLN A 20 -13.53 11.50 -2.99
CA GLN A 20 -12.25 11.74 -2.33
C GLN A 20 -11.99 10.52 -1.44
N ASP A 21 -11.43 9.47 -2.01
CA ASP A 21 -10.47 8.65 -1.27
C ASP A 21 -9.16 8.91 -2.01
N ASP A 22 -8.63 10.10 -1.76
CA ASP A 22 -7.31 10.22 -1.16
C ASP A 22 -6.33 9.33 -1.94
N GLN A 23 -5.76 9.91 -2.99
CA GLN A 23 -4.43 9.52 -3.43
C GLN A 23 -3.50 9.71 -2.23
N SER A 24 -3.54 8.76 -1.29
CA SER A 24 -2.65 8.69 -0.15
C SER A 24 -1.26 8.63 -0.74
N ASP A 25 -0.57 9.76 -0.57
CA ASP A 25 0.81 9.96 -0.94
C ASP A 25 1.59 8.74 -0.45
N PRO A 26 2.15 7.90 -1.35
CA PRO A 26 2.76 6.64 -0.94
C PRO A 26 3.91 6.85 0.03
N ALA A 27 4.44 8.08 0.13
CA ALA A 27 5.55 8.45 1.00
C ALA A 27 5.18 8.64 2.49
N LEU A 28 3.89 8.77 2.86
CA LEU A 28 3.45 8.89 4.28
C LEU A 28 2.88 7.59 4.88
N ALA A 29 2.61 6.57 4.06
CA ALA A 29 1.68 5.49 4.38
C ALA A 29 2.09 4.52 5.52
N TRP A 30 3.31 3.98 5.54
CA TRP A 30 3.66 2.89 6.49
C TRP A 30 3.59 3.26 7.98
N ARG A 31 4.13 4.42 8.37
CA ARG A 31 4.16 4.81 9.80
C ARG A 31 2.77 5.15 10.33
N GLU A 32 1.98 5.85 9.53
CA GLU A 32 0.60 6.19 9.91
C GLU A 32 -0.25 4.94 10.02
N VAL A 33 -0.14 4.04 9.05
CA VAL A 33 -0.86 2.75 9.05
C VAL A 33 -0.44 1.86 10.24
N PHE A 34 0.85 1.80 10.56
CA PHE A 34 1.30 1.08 11.76
C PHE A 34 0.89 1.75 13.07
N THR A 35 0.77 3.07 13.11
CA THR A 35 0.34 3.81 14.30
C THR A 35 -1.18 3.71 14.51
N ALA A 36 -1.94 3.66 13.41
CA ALA A 36 -3.38 3.43 13.41
C ALA A 36 -3.75 1.97 13.72
N GLU A 37 -2.76 1.06 13.71
CA GLU A 37 -2.94 -0.40 13.89
C GLU A 37 -3.99 -0.98 12.91
N ASP A 38 -4.13 -0.36 11.75
CA ASP A 38 -5.15 -0.74 10.77
C ASP A 38 -4.67 -1.92 9.92
N ALA A 39 -5.10 -3.12 10.30
CA ALA A 39 -4.70 -4.36 9.64
C ALA A 39 -5.03 -4.39 8.14
N GLY A 40 -6.14 -3.77 7.73
CA GLY A 40 -6.54 -3.72 6.32
C GLY A 40 -5.60 -2.86 5.48
N SER A 41 -5.17 -1.74 6.03
CA SER A 41 -4.21 -0.84 5.38
C SER A 41 -2.81 -1.43 5.35
N ILE A 42 -2.38 -2.11 6.44
CA ILE A 42 -1.10 -2.84 6.45
C ILE A 42 -1.10 -3.90 5.35
N TRP A 43 -2.20 -4.66 5.24
CA TRP A 43 -2.34 -5.69 4.23
C TRP A 43 -2.26 -5.11 2.82
N ARG A 44 -3.02 -4.04 2.51
CA ARG A 44 -2.97 -3.40 1.19
C ARG A 44 -1.57 -2.91 0.83
N LEU A 45 -0.89 -2.24 1.76
CA LEU A 45 0.48 -1.77 1.52
C LEU A 45 1.46 -2.93 1.28
N LEU A 46 1.30 -4.04 2.02
CA LEU A 46 2.10 -5.25 1.79
C LEU A 46 1.78 -5.88 0.44
N SER A 47 0.51 -6.03 0.06
CA SER A 47 0.13 -6.54 -1.26
C SER A 47 0.78 -5.72 -2.36
N THR A 48 0.63 -4.39 -2.32
CA THR A 48 1.24 -3.50 -3.31
C THR A 48 2.77 -3.62 -3.34
N LEU A 49 3.43 -3.73 -2.18
CA LEU A 49 4.89 -3.89 -2.11
C LEU A 49 5.34 -5.23 -2.73
N VAL A 50 4.65 -6.32 -2.39
CA VAL A 50 4.94 -7.66 -2.90
C VAL A 50 4.68 -7.71 -4.41
N GLU A 51 3.58 -7.14 -4.89
CA GLU A 51 3.25 -7.01 -6.32
C GLU A 51 4.30 -6.20 -7.08
N ASN A 52 4.82 -5.12 -6.49
CA ASN A 52 5.85 -4.28 -7.13
C ASN A 52 7.21 -4.99 -7.19
N GLU A 53 7.58 -5.74 -6.16
CA GLU A 53 8.86 -6.47 -6.10
C GLU A 53 8.87 -7.75 -6.94
N LEU A 54 7.82 -8.57 -6.86
CA LEU A 54 7.76 -9.86 -7.55
C LEU A 54 7.09 -9.79 -8.93
N GLY A 55 6.36 -8.71 -9.20
CA GLY A 55 5.52 -8.58 -10.39
C GLY A 55 4.31 -9.53 -10.39
N ASP A 56 3.46 -9.37 -11.41
CA ASP A 56 2.23 -10.17 -11.64
C ASP A 56 2.49 -11.68 -11.88
N ALA A 57 3.76 -12.07 -12.04
CA ALA A 57 4.15 -13.41 -12.48
C ALA A 57 4.12 -14.48 -11.36
N SER A 58 3.96 -14.10 -10.10
CA SER A 58 4.01 -15.04 -8.97
C SER A 58 2.61 -15.50 -8.53
N PHE A 59 2.36 -16.81 -8.64
CA PHE A 59 1.10 -17.43 -8.20
C PHE A 59 0.90 -17.39 -6.67
N ASP A 60 1.95 -17.03 -5.92
CA ASP A 60 2.00 -17.03 -4.45
C ASP A 60 2.07 -15.63 -3.83
N LEU A 61 1.74 -14.56 -4.57
CA LEU A 61 1.76 -13.18 -4.04
C LEU A 61 0.94 -13.06 -2.74
N ASP A 62 -0.30 -13.55 -2.75
CA ASP A 62 -1.20 -13.53 -1.58
C ASP A 62 -0.60 -14.30 -0.39
N ARG A 63 0.03 -15.44 -0.66
CA ARG A 63 0.67 -16.26 0.37
C ARG A 63 1.91 -15.58 0.96
N ILE A 64 2.72 -14.92 0.14
CA ILE A 64 3.88 -14.14 0.59
C ILE A 64 3.43 -12.94 1.41
N THR A 65 2.41 -12.20 0.95
CA THR A 65 1.79 -11.10 1.71
C THR A 65 1.27 -11.60 3.06
N GLN A 66 0.57 -12.74 3.08
CA GLN A 66 0.05 -13.34 4.31
C GLN A 66 1.17 -13.71 5.29
N ASP A 67 2.23 -14.36 4.80
CA ASP A 67 3.36 -14.79 5.64
C ASP A 67 4.09 -13.58 6.23
N LEU A 68 4.33 -12.54 5.42
CA LEU A 68 4.89 -11.27 5.87
C LEU A 68 4.02 -10.59 6.93
N PHE A 69 2.71 -10.51 6.68
CA PHE A 69 1.76 -9.90 7.62
C PHE A 69 1.76 -10.65 8.96
N LEU A 70 1.69 -11.98 8.92
CA LEU A 70 1.73 -12.80 10.12
C LEU A 70 3.06 -12.65 10.87
N GLU A 71 4.19 -12.60 10.17
CA GLU A 71 5.49 -12.37 10.79
C GLU A 71 5.55 -11.00 11.48
N LEU A 72 5.09 -9.94 10.81
CA LEU A 72 5.05 -8.57 11.35
C LEU A 72 4.29 -8.51 12.67
N ILE A 73 3.10 -9.13 12.72
CA ILE A 73 2.26 -9.15 13.91
C ILE A 73 2.87 -10.08 14.98
N ALA A 74 3.33 -11.27 14.61
CA ALA A 74 3.91 -12.24 15.54
C ALA A 74 5.18 -11.72 16.23
N THR A 75 5.99 -10.93 15.51
CA THR A 75 7.23 -10.34 16.02
C THR A 75 7.03 -8.93 16.59
N ASN A 76 5.82 -8.37 16.51
CA ASN A 76 5.50 -7.00 16.90
C ASN A 76 6.47 -5.95 16.30
N ARG A 77 6.93 -6.21 15.06
CA ARG A 77 7.83 -5.33 14.33
C ARG A 77 7.24 -3.94 14.04
N PRO A 78 5.94 -3.76 13.77
CA PRO A 78 5.36 -2.42 13.60
C PRO A 78 5.65 -1.49 14.78
N GLN A 79 5.44 -1.96 16.02
CA GLN A 79 5.76 -1.18 17.22
C GLN A 79 7.27 -0.96 17.37
N PHE A 80 8.09 -1.94 16.97
CA PHE A 80 9.54 -1.77 16.96
C PHE A 80 9.97 -0.65 16.01
N TYR A 81 9.46 -0.61 14.77
CA TYR A 81 9.76 0.44 13.80
C TYR A 81 9.35 1.83 14.30
N ILE A 82 8.17 1.94 14.93
CA ILE A 82 7.70 3.19 15.52
C ILE A 82 8.62 3.64 16.66
N LYS A 83 8.94 2.74 17.59
CA LYS A 83 9.81 3.06 18.75
C LYS A 83 11.25 3.36 18.36
N ALA A 84 11.77 2.66 17.35
CA ALA A 84 13.11 2.88 16.83
C ALA A 84 13.20 4.12 15.93
N GLY A 85 12.07 4.76 15.59
CA GLY A 85 12.03 5.96 14.77
C GLY A 85 12.39 5.71 13.30
N PHE A 86 12.10 4.51 12.79
CA PHE A 86 12.37 4.17 11.40
C PHE A 86 11.59 5.10 10.46
N THR A 87 12.25 5.56 9.40
CA THR A 87 11.59 6.33 8.35
C THR A 87 10.83 5.41 7.39
N HIS A 88 9.89 5.97 6.63
CA HIS A 88 9.12 5.23 5.64
C HIS A 88 10.01 4.40 4.71
N ALA A 89 11.05 5.00 4.13
CA ALA A 89 11.98 4.32 3.24
C ALA A 89 12.75 3.18 3.92
N MET A 90 13.07 3.30 5.21
CA MET A 90 13.74 2.23 5.97
C MET A 90 12.81 1.05 6.20
N ILE A 91 11.56 1.32 6.59
CA ILE A 91 10.54 0.29 6.76
C ILE A 91 10.32 -0.44 5.44
N GLU A 92 10.13 0.31 4.35
CA GLU A 92 9.90 -0.26 3.03
C GLU A 92 11.10 -1.12 2.59
N ALA A 93 12.32 -0.62 2.74
CA ALA A 93 13.53 -1.39 2.39
C ALA A 93 13.63 -2.70 3.20
N GLU A 94 13.32 -2.67 4.50
CA GLU A 94 13.30 -3.88 5.34
C GLU A 94 12.23 -4.86 4.87
N LEU A 95 11.02 -4.38 4.60
CA LEU A 95 9.92 -5.21 4.09
C LEU A 95 10.25 -5.83 2.72
N ARG A 96 10.91 -5.09 1.81
CA ARG A 96 11.38 -5.63 0.52
C ARG A 96 12.41 -6.75 0.72
N VAL A 97 13.33 -6.58 1.68
CA VAL A 97 14.32 -7.61 2.01
C VAL A 97 13.63 -8.87 2.55
N LEU A 98 12.69 -8.72 3.48
CA LEU A 98 11.92 -9.86 4.01
C LEU A 98 11.11 -10.54 2.92
N CYS A 99 10.48 -9.76 2.04
CA CYS A 99 9.71 -10.25 0.90
C CYS A 99 10.59 -11.12 -0.02
N THR A 100 11.73 -10.60 -0.44
CA THR A 100 12.69 -11.31 -1.30
C THR A 100 13.26 -12.56 -0.60
N GLN A 101 13.52 -12.48 0.70
CA GLN A 101 14.00 -13.61 1.49
C GLN A 101 12.96 -14.73 1.56
N ARG A 102 11.68 -14.38 1.77
CA ARG A 102 10.57 -15.35 1.80
C ARG A 102 10.31 -15.96 0.45
N TYR A 103 10.32 -15.16 -0.60
CA TYR A 103 10.25 -15.66 -1.97
C TYR A 103 11.37 -16.66 -2.27
N SER A 104 12.61 -16.36 -1.88
CA SER A 104 13.75 -17.26 -2.09
C SER A 104 13.58 -18.60 -1.35
N ILE A 105 13.04 -18.58 -0.13
CA ILE A 105 12.76 -19.79 0.65
C ILE A 105 11.65 -20.64 0.00
N LEU A 106 10.58 -20.00 -0.50
CA LEU A 106 9.47 -20.68 -1.18
C LEU A 106 9.91 -21.25 -2.53
N ALA A 107 10.65 -20.47 -3.32
CA ALA A 107 11.23 -20.92 -4.59
C ALA A 107 12.19 -22.10 -4.40
N THR A 108 12.95 -22.13 -3.29
CA THR A 108 13.83 -23.26 -2.95
C THR A 108 13.03 -24.50 -2.55
N GLN A 109 11.91 -24.35 -1.84
CA GLN A 109 11.05 -25.47 -1.46
C GLN A 109 10.26 -26.05 -2.63
N ALA A 110 9.94 -25.26 -3.65
CA ALA A 110 9.24 -25.72 -4.86
C ALA A 110 10.12 -26.59 -5.80
N CYS A 111 11.43 -26.61 -5.58
CA CYS A 111 12.40 -27.36 -6.39
C CYS A 111 12.79 -28.74 -5.77
N LEU A 112 12.15 -29.15 -4.68
CA LEU A 112 12.34 -30.45 -4.00
C LEU A 112 11.12 -31.35 -4.18
#